data_AF-A0ABD3QSN3-F1
#
_entry.id   AF-A0ABD3QSN3-F1
#
_cell.length_a   1.000
_cell.length_b   1.000
_cell.length_c   1.000
_cell.angle_alpha   90.00
_cell.angle_beta   90.00
_cell.angle_gamma   90.00
#
_symmetry.space_group_name_H-M   'P 1'
#
loop_
_entity.id
_entity.type
_entity.pdbx_description
1 polymer ?
#
loop_
_entity_poly.entity_id
_entity_poly.type
_entity_poly.pdbx_seq_one_letter_code
_entity_poly.pdbx_strand_id
1 'polypeptide(L)'
;HSHHTLSVNGRQRTITSISTTSDKEFPAALHYTFLCGFVLLILLNYIYPSRKKTMESGTACLTAKQIELVQSSWEKVEPIADTASDIFYAKMFETEPSFRALFPEDMSKQKMSLMQVLGMAVKGITNLEELVPKVQDLGRRHAKYYKVTVPMYQTVGVCLLYTLEKGLGDIWTPEHKEAWALTYNVLASVMIATHNE
;
A
#
# COMPACT_ATOMS: atom_id res chain seq x y z
N HIS A 1 -54.79 72.35 11.50
CA HIS A 1 -54.40 70.95 11.26
C HIS A 1 -53.00 70.78 11.82
N SER A 2 -52.90 70.07 12.94
CA SER A 2 -51.65 69.91 13.69
C SER A 2 -51.17 68.47 13.60
N HIS A 3 -49.83 68.34 13.57
CA HIS A 3 -48.99 67.17 13.87
C HIS A 3 -48.91 66.07 12.78
N HIS A 4 -47.78 65.41 12.46
CA HIS A 4 -46.57 65.10 13.24
C HIS A 4 -45.29 64.92 12.37
N THR A 5 -44.15 65.11 13.03
CA THR A 5 -42.72 64.81 12.78
C THR A 5 -42.40 63.28 12.73
N LEU A 6 -41.36 62.73 12.05
CA LEU A 6 -39.92 62.69 12.43
C LEU A 6 -39.00 62.05 11.33
N SER A 7 -37.87 62.73 11.02
CA SER A 7 -36.44 62.30 11.03
C SER A 7 -36.06 60.84 11.39
N VAL A 8 -34.92 60.21 11.04
CA VAL A 8 -33.68 60.51 10.27
C VAL A 8 -32.82 59.22 10.22
N ASN A 9 -31.96 59.06 9.21
CA ASN A 9 -30.56 58.64 9.43
C ASN A 9 -29.70 58.90 8.18
N GLY A 10 -29.23 60.15 8.09
CA GLY A 10 -28.25 60.56 7.10
C GLY A 10 -26.84 60.08 7.44
N ARG A 11 -26.14 59.54 6.44
CA ARG A 11 -24.69 59.70 6.28
C ARG A 11 -24.25 59.27 4.89
N GLN A 12 -23.83 60.23 4.08
CA GLN A 12 -22.99 60.01 2.90
C GLN A 12 -21.61 59.50 3.34
N ARG A 13 -21.08 58.49 2.66
CA ARG A 13 -19.64 58.20 2.64
C ARG A 13 -19.16 57.81 1.25
N THR A 14 -18.00 58.38 0.97
CA THR A 14 -17.20 58.42 -0.25
C THR A 14 -16.65 57.04 -0.66
N ILE A 15 -16.55 56.85 -1.97
CA ILE A 15 -15.99 55.70 -2.68
C ILE A 15 -14.48 55.60 -2.47
N THR A 16 -13.95 54.40 -2.24
CA THR A 16 -12.53 54.08 -2.48
C THR A 16 -12.43 52.67 -3.05
N SER A 17 -11.97 52.58 -4.29
CA SER A 17 -11.59 51.34 -4.96
C SER A 17 -10.39 50.72 -4.24
N ILE A 18 -10.44 49.44 -3.92
CA ILE A 18 -9.27 48.69 -3.51
C ILE A 18 -8.90 47.70 -4.60
N SER A 19 -7.70 47.94 -5.10
CA SER A 19 -6.88 47.22 -6.06
C SER A 19 -6.63 45.77 -5.69
N THR A 20 -6.50 44.98 -6.75
CA THR A 20 -5.89 43.65 -6.82
C THR A 20 -4.54 43.61 -6.12
N THR A 21 -4.38 42.69 -5.16
CA THR A 21 -3.06 42.16 -4.77
C THR A 21 -3.15 40.64 -4.75
N SER A 22 -2.51 40.05 -5.77
CA SER A 22 -1.90 38.73 -5.73
C SER A 22 -1.05 38.57 -4.46
N ASP A 23 -0.81 37.31 -4.11
CA ASP A 23 0.16 36.84 -3.12
C ASP A 23 -0.41 36.68 -1.70
N LYS A 24 -1.02 35.50 -1.48
CA LYS A 24 -0.98 34.83 -0.18
C LYS A 24 -0.51 33.40 -0.38
N GLU A 25 0.72 33.18 0.04
CA GLU A 25 1.34 31.87 0.26
C GLU A 25 0.40 30.97 1.09
N PHE A 26 0.19 29.74 0.64
CA PHE A 26 -0.56 28.72 1.37
C PHE A 26 0.34 28.06 2.43
N PRO A 27 -0.01 28.07 3.73
CA PRO A 27 0.73 27.32 4.73
C PRO A 27 0.47 25.80 4.62
N ALA A 28 1.55 25.04 4.50
CA ALA A 28 1.60 23.58 4.32
C ALA A 28 1.29 22.78 5.59
N ALA A 29 0.15 23.03 6.24
CA ALA A 29 -0.21 22.32 7.47
C ALA A 29 -1.72 22.08 7.57
N LEU A 30 -2.27 21.16 6.76
CA LEU A 30 -3.64 20.65 6.98
C LEU A 30 -4.01 19.31 6.31
N HIS A 31 -3.05 18.48 5.88
CA HIS A 31 -3.33 17.17 5.27
C HIS A 31 -3.04 15.93 6.16
N TYR A 32 -2.76 16.11 7.45
CA TYR A 32 -2.35 14.99 8.33
C TYR A 32 -3.35 14.53 9.40
N THR A 33 -4.60 14.98 9.36
CA THR A 33 -5.61 14.58 10.37
C THR A 33 -6.70 13.63 9.87
N PHE A 34 -6.75 13.30 8.57
CA PHE A 34 -7.72 12.33 8.04
C PHE A 34 -7.16 10.94 7.72
N LEU A 35 -5.83 10.74 7.72
CA LEU A 35 -5.23 9.43 7.47
C LEU A 35 -5.14 8.53 8.72
N CYS A 36 -5.23 9.09 9.94
CA CYS A 36 -5.16 8.29 11.18
C CYS A 36 -6.44 7.48 11.44
N GLY A 37 -7.62 7.97 11.03
CA GLY A 37 -8.88 7.29 11.32
C GLY A 37 -9.08 5.98 10.56
N PHE A 38 -8.62 5.93 9.30
CA PHE A 38 -8.82 4.75 8.45
C PHE A 38 -7.84 3.62 8.79
N VAL A 39 -6.60 3.96 9.15
CA VAL A 39 -5.60 2.98 9.62
C VAL A 39 -5.98 2.42 11.00
N LEU A 40 -6.53 3.27 11.89
CA LEU A 40 -7.04 2.82 13.19
C LEU A 40 -8.26 1.90 13.05
N LEU A 41 -9.14 2.12 12.06
CA LEU A 41 -10.27 1.23 11.78
C LEU A 41 -9.84 -0.16 11.27
N ILE A 42 -8.81 -0.23 10.45
CA ILE A 42 -8.23 -1.51 9.99
C ILE A 42 -7.60 -2.27 11.17
N LEU A 43 -6.88 -1.58 12.05
CA LEU A 43 -6.27 -2.19 13.23
C LEU A 43 -7.30 -2.62 14.28
N LEU A 44 -8.36 -1.83 14.50
CA LEU A 44 -9.42 -2.18 15.45
C LEU A 44 -10.29 -3.37 14.98
N ASN A 45 -10.52 -3.50 13.67
CA ASN A 45 -11.27 -4.65 13.12
C ASN A 45 -10.45 -5.96 13.15
N TYR A 46 -9.11 -5.87 13.15
CA TYR A 46 -8.22 -7.04 13.22
C TYR A 46 -7.88 -7.46 14.66
N ILE A 47 -7.87 -6.53 15.61
CA ILE A 47 -7.48 -6.77 17.01
C ILE A 47 -8.66 -7.18 17.91
N TYR A 48 -9.93 -6.90 17.54
CA TYR A 48 -11.11 -7.28 18.35
C TYR A 48 -12.29 -7.77 17.49
N PRO A 49 -12.36 -9.07 17.11
CA PRO A 49 -13.54 -9.61 16.43
C PRO A 49 -14.62 -9.89 17.47
N SER A 50 -15.55 -8.97 17.69
CA SER A 50 -16.72 -9.21 18.54
C SER A 50 -18.03 -9.23 17.76
N ARG A 51 -18.62 -10.44 17.74
CA ARG A 51 -20.02 -10.82 17.46
C ARG A 51 -20.62 -10.51 16.07
N LYS A 52 -20.94 -11.63 15.39
CA LYS A 52 -21.91 -11.83 14.30
C LYS A 52 -22.76 -10.59 13.95
N LYS A 53 -22.47 -9.99 12.81
CA LYS A 53 -23.46 -9.30 11.97
C LYS A 53 -23.12 -9.54 10.50
N THR A 54 -24.20 -9.78 9.78
CA THR A 54 -24.41 -10.01 8.35
C THR A 54 -23.37 -9.41 7.40
N MET A 55 -22.98 -10.20 6.37
CA MET A 55 -22.22 -9.74 5.19
C MET A 55 -22.93 -8.57 4.53
N GLU A 56 -22.35 -7.37 4.59
CA GLU A 56 -22.44 -6.36 3.54
C GLU A 56 -21.13 -5.53 3.52
N SER A 57 -20.41 -5.65 2.39
CA SER A 57 -19.45 -4.71 1.76
C SER A 57 -18.45 -3.92 2.64
N GLY A 58 -17.15 -4.15 2.39
CA GLY A 58 -16.17 -3.05 2.38
C GLY A 58 -14.89 -3.16 3.23
N THR A 59 -14.41 -4.35 3.59
CA THR A 59 -13.03 -4.50 4.12
C THR A 59 -12.42 -5.82 3.62
N ALA A 60 -11.32 -5.70 2.87
CA ALA A 60 -10.79 -6.72 1.96
C ALA A 60 -10.16 -7.93 2.67
N CYS A 61 -10.90 -9.04 2.71
CA CYS A 61 -10.33 -10.37 2.83
C CYS A 61 -10.24 -10.96 1.41
N LEU A 62 -9.14 -11.65 1.08
CA LEU A 62 -9.03 -12.36 -0.20
C LEU A 62 -10.17 -13.38 -0.31
N THR A 63 -10.85 -13.40 -1.45
CA THR A 63 -11.87 -14.41 -1.73
C THR A 63 -11.22 -15.78 -1.94
N ALA A 64 -11.98 -16.87 -1.74
CA ALA A 64 -11.50 -18.22 -2.03
C ALA A 64 -10.98 -18.35 -3.48
N LYS A 65 -11.62 -17.66 -4.43
CA LYS A 65 -11.19 -17.65 -5.83
C LYS A 65 -9.84 -16.95 -6.02
N GLN A 66 -9.62 -15.82 -5.36
CA GLN A 66 -8.34 -15.10 -5.42
C GLN A 66 -7.22 -15.91 -4.77
N ILE A 67 -7.49 -16.59 -3.66
CA ILE A 67 -6.53 -17.50 -3.01
C ILE A 67 -6.17 -18.64 -3.96
N GLU A 68 -7.16 -19.28 -4.60
CA GLU A 68 -6.95 -20.34 -5.58
C GLU A 68 -6.08 -19.85 -6.75
N LEU A 69 -6.37 -18.67 -7.33
CA LEU A 69 -5.59 -18.09 -8.41
C LEU A 69 -4.13 -17.86 -8.01
N VAL A 70 -3.89 -17.31 -6.82
CA VAL A 70 -2.53 -17.06 -6.32
C VAL A 70 -1.78 -18.38 -6.08
N GLN A 71 -2.40 -19.35 -5.43
CA GLN A 71 -1.76 -20.62 -5.11
C GLN A 71 -1.51 -21.48 -6.36
N SER A 72 -2.51 -21.66 -7.22
CA SER A 72 -2.37 -22.47 -8.44
C SER A 72 -1.40 -21.87 -9.46
N SER A 73 -1.35 -20.53 -9.58
CA SER A 73 -0.34 -19.88 -10.42
C SER A 73 1.05 -19.95 -9.82
N TRP A 74 1.19 -19.86 -8.49
CA TRP A 74 2.49 -20.04 -7.83
C TRP A 74 3.08 -21.44 -8.04
N GLU A 75 2.25 -22.49 -8.09
CA GLU A 75 2.70 -23.86 -8.43
C GLU A 75 3.39 -23.94 -9.80
N LYS A 76 3.10 -23.00 -10.72
CA LYS A 76 3.77 -22.89 -12.03
C LYS A 76 5.05 -22.06 -11.97
N VAL A 77 5.17 -21.17 -10.99
CA VAL A 77 6.37 -20.34 -10.76
C VAL A 77 7.45 -21.12 -9.99
N GLU A 78 7.06 -21.98 -9.05
CA GLU A 78 8.01 -22.72 -8.19
C GLU A 78 9.08 -23.52 -8.99
N PRO A 79 8.75 -24.22 -10.09
CA PRO A 79 9.74 -24.91 -10.92
C PRO A 79 10.70 -23.99 -11.70
N ILE A 80 10.33 -22.72 -11.88
CA ILE A 80 11.12 -21.70 -12.59
C ILE A 80 11.64 -20.61 -11.64
N ALA A 81 11.78 -20.94 -10.35
CA ALA A 81 12.11 -19.97 -9.30
C ALA A 81 13.40 -19.17 -9.58
N ASP A 82 14.42 -19.82 -10.12
CA ASP A 82 15.68 -19.15 -10.49
C ASP A 82 15.43 -18.09 -11.57
N THR A 83 14.78 -18.46 -12.67
CA THR A 83 14.40 -17.54 -13.75
C THR A 83 13.47 -16.43 -13.28
N ALA A 84 12.48 -16.72 -12.45
CA ALA A 84 11.58 -15.73 -11.90
C ALA A 84 12.33 -14.72 -11.02
N SER A 85 13.25 -15.19 -10.17
CA SER A 85 14.05 -14.30 -9.34
C SER A 85 15.01 -13.42 -10.15
N ASP A 86 15.54 -13.92 -11.28
CA ASP A 86 16.35 -13.16 -12.22
C ASP A 86 15.54 -12.02 -12.86
N ILE A 87 14.34 -12.33 -13.36
CA ILE A 87 13.42 -11.35 -13.93
C ILE A 87 13.08 -10.26 -12.90
N PHE A 88 12.82 -10.67 -11.65
CA PHE A 88 12.47 -9.74 -10.58
C PHE A 88 13.59 -8.75 -10.28
N TYR A 89 14.82 -9.22 -10.04
CA TYR A 89 15.93 -8.33 -9.71
C TYR A 89 16.40 -7.50 -10.91
N ALA A 90 16.37 -8.07 -12.12
CA ALA A 90 16.61 -7.29 -13.34
C ALA A 90 15.61 -6.14 -13.44
N LYS A 91 14.30 -6.43 -13.26
CA LYS A 91 13.27 -5.39 -13.34
C LYS A 91 13.39 -4.36 -12.21
N MET A 92 13.75 -4.80 -11.01
CA MET A 92 13.95 -3.90 -9.87
C MET A 92 15.08 -2.91 -10.12
N PHE A 93 16.23 -3.37 -10.61
CA PHE A 93 17.38 -2.50 -10.86
C PHE A 93 17.23 -1.68 -12.13
N GLU A 94 16.40 -2.11 -13.08
CA GLU A 94 15.98 -1.28 -14.21
C GLU A 94 15.05 -0.15 -13.74
N THR A 95 14.10 -0.46 -12.85
CA THR A 95 13.08 0.50 -12.37
C THR A 95 13.67 1.49 -11.38
N GLU A 96 14.49 1.02 -10.45
CA GLU A 96 15.17 1.83 -9.43
C GLU A 96 16.66 1.45 -9.35
N PRO A 97 17.52 2.02 -10.21
CA PRO A 97 18.95 1.69 -10.26
C PRO A 97 19.68 1.88 -8.93
N SER A 98 19.22 2.83 -8.10
CA SER A 98 19.77 3.10 -6.78
C SER A 98 19.68 1.90 -5.84
N PHE A 99 18.71 1.00 -6.03
CA PHE A 99 18.52 -0.17 -5.17
C PHE A 99 19.66 -1.17 -5.31
N ARG A 100 20.41 -1.17 -6.41
CA ARG A 100 21.52 -2.13 -6.60
C ARG A 100 22.55 -2.06 -5.48
N ALA A 101 22.79 -0.86 -4.93
CA ALA A 101 23.74 -0.64 -3.83
C ALA A 101 23.30 -1.26 -2.50
N LEU A 102 22.02 -1.63 -2.37
CA LEU A 102 21.46 -2.27 -1.18
C LEU A 102 21.71 -3.79 -1.15
N PHE A 103 22.22 -4.36 -2.24
CA PHE A 103 22.38 -5.79 -2.40
C PHE A 103 23.85 -6.18 -2.60
N PRO A 104 24.26 -7.39 -2.17
CA PRO A 104 25.61 -7.90 -2.40
C PRO A 104 25.95 -8.03 -3.89
N GLU A 105 27.23 -8.24 -4.20
CA GLU A 105 27.66 -8.60 -5.56
C GLU A 105 27.07 -9.96 -5.98
N ASP A 106 27.24 -10.97 -5.14
CA ASP A 106 26.63 -12.30 -5.31
C ASP A 106 25.17 -12.30 -4.85
N MET A 107 24.27 -12.39 -5.83
CA MET A 107 22.83 -12.39 -5.64
C MET A 107 22.23 -13.76 -5.34
N SER A 108 23.00 -14.85 -5.36
CA SER A 108 22.47 -16.22 -5.34
C SER A 108 21.61 -16.50 -4.10
N LYS A 109 22.12 -16.16 -2.91
CA LYS A 109 21.40 -16.34 -1.64
C LYS A 109 20.16 -15.44 -1.55
N GLN A 110 20.26 -14.23 -2.09
CA GLN A 110 19.19 -13.24 -2.05
C GLN A 110 18.02 -13.66 -2.94
N LYS A 111 18.30 -14.15 -4.15
CA LYS A 111 17.32 -14.72 -5.10
C LYS A 111 16.57 -15.90 -4.49
N MET A 112 17.29 -16.86 -3.90
CA MET A 112 16.68 -17.99 -3.21
C MET A 112 15.80 -17.53 -2.03
N SER A 113 16.28 -16.58 -1.23
CA SER A 113 15.55 -16.06 -0.07
C SER A 113 14.23 -15.39 -0.47
N LEU A 114 14.22 -14.63 -1.56
CA LEU A 114 12.99 -14.04 -2.11
C LEU A 114 11.95 -15.12 -2.43
N MET A 115 12.36 -16.15 -3.18
CA MET A 115 11.45 -17.22 -3.61
C MET A 115 10.91 -18.03 -2.43
N GLN A 116 11.74 -18.28 -1.42
CA GLN A 116 11.32 -18.95 -0.18
C GLN A 116 10.29 -18.13 0.60
N VAL A 117 10.51 -16.82 0.74
CA VAL A 117 9.58 -15.93 1.46
C VAL A 117 8.25 -15.83 0.72
N LEU A 118 8.27 -15.65 -0.61
CA LEU A 118 7.05 -15.62 -1.41
C LEU A 118 6.29 -16.95 -1.32
N GLY A 119 6.99 -18.09 -1.45
CA GLY A 119 6.38 -19.41 -1.33
C GLY A 119 5.77 -19.67 0.05
N MET A 120 6.45 -19.25 1.12
CA MET A 120 5.93 -19.30 2.49
C MET A 120 4.66 -18.45 2.63
N ALA A 121 4.67 -17.22 2.10
CA ALA A 121 3.51 -16.34 2.14
C ALA A 121 2.33 -16.96 1.37
N VAL A 122 2.53 -17.41 0.14
CA VAL A 122 1.49 -18.02 -0.71
C VAL A 122 0.86 -19.26 -0.04
N LYS A 123 1.70 -20.17 0.48
CA LYS A 123 1.25 -21.37 1.19
C LYS A 123 0.50 -21.02 2.48
N GLY A 124 0.89 -19.93 3.15
CA GLY A 124 0.32 -19.48 4.42
C GLY A 124 -0.93 -18.60 4.33
N ILE A 125 -1.38 -18.15 3.14
CA ILE A 125 -2.54 -17.23 3.01
C ILE A 125 -3.83 -17.82 3.62
N THR A 126 -3.94 -19.15 3.69
CA THR A 126 -5.08 -19.85 4.31
C THR A 126 -4.93 -20.06 5.82
N ASN A 127 -3.77 -19.76 6.41
CA ASN A 127 -3.49 -19.86 7.84
C ASN A 127 -2.84 -18.56 8.36
N LEU A 128 -3.65 -17.50 8.46
CA LEU A 128 -3.18 -16.16 8.84
C LEU A 128 -2.62 -16.09 10.27
N GLU A 129 -3.12 -16.93 11.19
CA GLU A 129 -2.65 -16.99 12.58
C GLU A 129 -1.15 -17.35 12.64
N GLU A 130 -0.71 -18.23 11.75
CA GLU A 130 0.70 -18.63 11.66
C GLU A 130 1.52 -17.69 10.76
N LEU A 131 0.91 -17.17 9.69
CA LEU A 131 1.62 -16.35 8.71
C LEU A 131 1.92 -14.94 9.22
N VAL A 132 0.95 -14.27 9.84
CA VAL A 132 1.08 -12.85 10.22
C VAL A 132 2.28 -12.57 11.14
N PRO A 133 2.53 -13.35 12.21
CA PRO A 133 3.71 -13.13 13.05
C PRO A 133 5.05 -13.21 12.29
N LYS A 134 5.15 -14.12 11.30
CA LYS A 134 6.34 -14.27 10.45
C LYS A 134 6.53 -13.07 9.53
N VAL A 135 5.44 -12.57 8.95
CA VAL A 135 5.47 -11.38 8.07
C VAL A 135 5.79 -10.11 8.87
N GLN A 136 5.28 -9.99 10.09
CA GLN A 136 5.64 -8.90 11.00
C GLN A 136 7.13 -8.90 11.37
N ASP A 137 7.70 -10.07 11.69
CA ASP A 137 9.14 -10.18 11.93
C ASP A 137 9.96 -9.77 10.70
N LEU A 138 9.52 -10.21 9.52
CA LEU A 138 10.13 -9.80 8.27
C LEU A 138 10.09 -8.27 8.10
N GLY A 139 8.95 -7.64 8.39
CA GLY A 139 8.76 -6.18 8.36
C GLY A 139 9.72 -5.43 9.27
N ARG A 140 9.84 -5.86 10.54
CA ARG A 140 10.81 -5.30 11.50
C ARG A 140 12.23 -5.39 10.99
N ARG A 141 12.64 -6.54 10.44
CA ARG A 141 13.98 -6.71 9.86
C ARG A 141 14.21 -5.80 8.65
N HIS A 142 13.21 -5.65 7.79
CA HIS A 142 13.26 -4.76 6.63
C HIS A 142 13.45 -3.29 7.01
N ALA A 143 12.73 -2.81 8.03
CA ALA A 143 12.91 -1.46 8.55
C ALA A 143 14.26 -1.30 9.27
N LYS A 144 14.51 -2.15 10.28
CA LYS A 144 15.61 -1.96 11.23
C LYS A 144 16.98 -2.18 10.61
N TYR A 145 17.14 -3.27 9.87
CA TYR A 145 18.46 -3.68 9.36
C TYR A 145 18.70 -3.22 7.92
N TYR A 146 17.68 -3.27 7.07
CA TYR A 146 17.83 -2.97 5.64
C TYR A 146 17.38 -1.57 5.25
N LYS A 147 16.85 -0.79 6.21
CA LYS A 147 16.39 0.60 6.01
C LYS A 147 15.40 0.73 4.86
N VAL A 148 14.60 -0.32 4.62
CA VAL A 148 13.54 -0.31 3.62
C VAL A 148 12.51 0.73 4.06
N THR A 149 12.10 1.59 3.13
CA THR A 149 11.12 2.64 3.36
C THR A 149 9.75 2.25 2.78
N VAL A 150 8.69 2.91 3.23
CA VAL A 150 7.33 2.68 2.72
C VAL A 150 7.24 2.79 1.19
N PRO A 151 7.82 3.81 0.52
CA PRO A 151 7.81 3.90 -0.93
C PRO A 151 8.47 2.71 -1.65
N MET A 152 9.50 2.09 -1.07
CA MET A 152 10.20 0.97 -1.71
C MET A 152 9.30 -0.26 -1.91
N TYR A 153 8.29 -0.45 -1.06
CA TYR A 153 7.31 -1.52 -1.26
C TYR A 153 6.47 -1.30 -2.52
N GLN A 154 6.25 -0.07 -2.98
CA GLN A 154 5.51 0.14 -4.23
C GLN A 154 6.32 -0.37 -5.42
N THR A 155 7.61 -0.06 -5.49
CA THR A 155 8.52 -0.57 -6.52
C THR A 155 8.58 -2.10 -6.51
N VAL A 156 8.68 -2.71 -5.32
CA VAL A 156 8.69 -4.17 -5.16
C VAL A 156 7.40 -4.80 -5.71
N GLY A 157 6.23 -4.22 -5.42
CA GLY A 157 4.95 -4.72 -5.92
C GLY A 157 4.86 -4.68 -7.45
N VAL A 158 5.30 -3.58 -8.06
CA VAL A 158 5.36 -3.45 -9.53
C VAL A 158 6.28 -4.51 -10.14
N CYS A 159 7.46 -4.71 -9.57
CA CYS A 159 8.42 -5.70 -10.06
C CYS A 159 7.91 -7.13 -9.89
N LEU A 160 7.22 -7.43 -8.79
CA LEU A 160 6.60 -8.74 -8.55
C LEU A 160 5.54 -9.05 -9.61
N LEU A 161 4.60 -8.12 -9.84
CA LEU A 161 3.54 -8.33 -10.84
C LEU A 161 4.11 -8.47 -12.25
N TYR A 162 5.13 -7.69 -12.62
CA TYR A 162 5.84 -7.85 -13.88
C TYR A 162 6.50 -9.23 -14.00
N THR A 163 7.12 -9.69 -12.92
CA THR A 163 7.79 -11.00 -12.88
C THR A 163 6.81 -12.13 -13.09
N LEU A 164 5.66 -12.08 -12.41
CA LEU A 164 4.62 -13.08 -12.54
C LEU A 164 4.03 -13.08 -13.96
N GLU A 165 3.76 -11.90 -14.53
CA GLU A 165 3.30 -11.77 -15.91
C GLU A 165 4.29 -12.41 -16.91
N LYS A 166 5.59 -12.14 -16.76
CA LYS A 166 6.61 -12.72 -17.66
C LYS A 166 6.87 -14.20 -17.42
N GLY A 167 6.87 -14.65 -16.16
CA GLY A 167 7.14 -16.04 -15.82
C GLY A 167 5.98 -16.97 -16.17
N LEU A 168 4.75 -16.48 -16.09
CA LEU A 168 3.54 -17.27 -16.36
C LEU A 168 3.09 -17.20 -17.82
N GLY A 169 3.43 -16.13 -18.54
CA GLY A 169 3.13 -16.00 -19.97
C GLY A 169 1.63 -16.12 -20.25
N ASP A 170 1.25 -17.03 -21.14
CA ASP A 170 -0.12 -17.15 -21.65
C ASP A 170 -1.17 -17.49 -20.58
N ILE A 171 -0.76 -18.03 -19.43
CA ILE A 171 -1.70 -18.32 -18.34
C ILE A 171 -2.01 -17.09 -17.47
N TRP A 172 -1.24 -16.01 -17.60
CA TRP A 172 -1.45 -14.79 -16.82
C TRP A 172 -2.65 -14.01 -17.34
N THR A 173 -3.64 -13.81 -16.48
CA THR A 173 -4.89 -13.10 -16.82
C THR A 173 -5.08 -11.86 -15.94
N PRO A 174 -6.02 -10.95 -16.28
CA PRO A 174 -6.38 -9.82 -15.42
C PRO A 174 -6.78 -10.23 -13.99
N GLU A 175 -7.46 -11.37 -13.83
CA GLU A 175 -7.87 -11.89 -12.52
C GLU A 175 -6.66 -12.34 -11.69
N HIS A 176 -5.63 -12.92 -12.32
CA HIS A 176 -4.38 -13.23 -11.64
C HIS A 176 -3.72 -11.95 -11.14
N LYS A 177 -3.62 -10.92 -12.00
CA LYS A 177 -3.04 -9.63 -11.63
C LYS A 177 -3.76 -9.00 -10.44
N GLU A 178 -5.08 -8.99 -10.45
CA GLU A 178 -5.87 -8.46 -9.34
C GLU A 178 -5.64 -9.25 -8.04
N ALA A 179 -5.72 -10.58 -8.11
CA ALA A 179 -5.51 -11.44 -6.95
C ALA A 179 -4.12 -11.24 -6.33
N TRP A 180 -3.07 -11.25 -7.16
CA TRP A 180 -1.70 -11.03 -6.71
C TRP A 180 -1.45 -9.62 -6.18
N ALA A 181 -2.04 -8.59 -6.80
CA ALA A 181 -1.92 -7.22 -6.32
C ALA A 181 -2.55 -7.06 -4.92
N LEU A 182 -3.73 -7.64 -4.71
CA LEU A 182 -4.38 -7.65 -3.40
C LEU A 182 -3.56 -8.41 -2.37
N THR A 183 -3.08 -9.62 -2.70
CA THR A 183 -2.22 -10.41 -1.82
C THR A 183 -0.96 -9.64 -1.43
N TYR A 184 -0.27 -9.05 -2.40
CA TYR A 184 0.93 -8.26 -2.15
C TYR A 184 0.63 -7.07 -1.22
N ASN A 185 -0.44 -6.33 -1.50
CA ASN A 185 -0.82 -5.17 -0.69
C ASN A 185 -1.14 -5.54 0.76
N VAL A 186 -1.81 -6.68 0.99
CA VAL A 186 -2.07 -7.18 2.35
C VAL A 186 -0.75 -7.49 3.07
N LEU A 187 0.15 -8.25 2.44
CA LEU A 187 1.45 -8.61 3.04
C LEU A 187 2.32 -7.37 3.31
N ALA A 188 2.43 -6.47 2.34
CA ALA A 188 3.17 -5.23 2.47
C ALA A 188 2.60 -4.35 3.59
N SER A 189 1.27 -4.26 3.73
CA SER A 189 0.64 -3.50 4.81
C SER A 189 0.98 -4.06 6.19
N VAL A 190 1.00 -5.39 6.35
CA VAL A 190 1.43 -6.03 7.60
C VAL A 190 2.89 -5.71 7.91
N MET A 191 3.78 -5.74 6.92
CA MET A 191 5.20 -5.37 7.12
C MET A 191 5.41 -3.89 7.43
N ILE A 192 4.68 -3.01 6.76
CA ILE A 192 4.75 -1.55 6.96
C ILE A 192 4.26 -1.18 8.36
N ALA A 193 3.24 -1.86 8.88
CA ALA A 193 2.72 -1.60 10.22
C ALA A 193 3.79 -1.77 11.31
N THR A 194 4.81 -2.62 11.09
CA THR A 194 5.88 -2.86 12.05
C THR A 194 7.10 -1.96 11.87
N HIS A 195 7.08 -0.97 10.96
CA HIS A 195 8.24 -0.12 10.69
C HIS A 195 8.61 0.80 11.85
N ASN A 196 7.66 1.07 12.75
CA ASN A 196 7.85 1.95 13.91
C ASN A 196 8.08 1.19 15.23
N GLU A 197 8.26 -0.14 15.16
CA GLU A 197 8.58 -1.01 16.30
C GLU A 197 10.10 -1.18 16.48
#